data_AF-A0A961R6Q7-F1
#
_entry.id   AF-A0A961R6Q7-F1
#
_cell.length_a   1.000
_cell.length_b   1.000
_cell.length_c   1.000
_cell.angle_alpha   90.00
_cell.angle_beta   90.00
_cell.angle_gamma   90.00
#
_symmetry.space_group_name_H-M   'P 1'
#
loop_
_entity.id
_entity.type
_entity.pdbx_description
1 polymer ?
#
loop_
_entity_poly.entity_id
_entity_poly.type
_entity_poly.pdbx_seq_one_letter_code
_entity_poly.pdbx_strand_id
1 'polypeptide(L)'
;ATKVTKVEKSKAAVIDDEFAKKMGFEDLAKLKDMVKERAAAEFGQMTGMKLKRDVLDALDKQYTFELPEKLVEAEFNGIWNALTAEMTRAKKTFEDEKTTEEDARKEYRAIAERRVRLGLVLGTLGDKEGVQVGEQELQQALYARMRQFPGQEKQVVDYYRKNPQAMMELRGPIFEQKVVDAIVAKANVTDKPVTKDEL
;
A
#
# COMPACT_ATOMS: atom_id res chain seq x y z
N ALA A 1 5.45 5.26 -50.72
CA ALA A 1 6.67 4.48 -50.46
C ALA A 1 7.42 5.12 -49.31
N THR A 2 7.62 4.40 -48.20
CA THR A 2 8.34 4.93 -47.03
C THR A 2 9.84 4.82 -47.27
N LYS A 3 10.54 5.96 -47.30
CA LYS A 3 11.99 6.03 -47.52
C LYS A 3 12.68 5.98 -46.16
N VAL A 4 13.37 4.88 -45.87
CA VAL A 4 14.17 4.76 -44.64
C VAL A 4 15.36 5.71 -44.74
N THR A 5 15.48 6.65 -43.80
CA THR A 5 16.51 7.69 -43.77
C THR A 5 17.76 7.27 -43.00
N LYS A 6 17.64 6.40 -41.99
CA LYS A 6 18.77 5.91 -41.18
C LYS A 6 18.40 4.61 -40.48
N VAL A 7 19.38 3.72 -40.35
CA VAL A 7 19.29 2.52 -39.50
C VAL A 7 20.46 2.58 -38.53
N GLU A 8 20.18 2.60 -37.24
CA GLU A 8 21.19 2.60 -36.18
C GLU A 8 20.97 1.41 -35.25
N LYS A 9 22.07 0.85 -34.73
CA LYS A 9 22.05 -0.22 -33.74
C LYS A 9 22.28 0.39 -32.36
N SER A 10 21.45 -0.01 -31.39
CA SER A 10 21.67 0.37 -29.99
C SER A 10 23.04 -0.15 -29.52
N LYS A 11 23.92 0.77 -29.12
CA LYS A 11 25.18 0.46 -28.46
C LYS A 11 24.98 0.69 -26.97
N ALA A 12 25.50 -0.22 -26.14
CA ALA A 12 25.49 -0.03 -24.69
C ALA A 12 26.16 1.32 -24.36
N ALA A 13 25.45 2.16 -23.61
CA ALA A 13 26.00 3.41 -23.13
C ALA A 13 27.15 3.11 -22.16
N VAL A 14 28.26 3.81 -22.32
CA VAL A 14 29.32 3.80 -21.31
C VAL A 14 28.80 4.60 -20.12
N ILE A 15 28.83 4.00 -18.94
CA ILE A 15 28.36 4.63 -17.71
C ILE A 15 29.56 5.35 -17.08
N ASP A 16 29.78 6.59 -17.53
CA ASP A 16 30.86 7.48 -17.10
C ASP A 16 30.32 8.85 -16.64
N ASP A 17 31.22 9.79 -16.33
CA ASP A 17 30.82 11.14 -15.91
C ASP A 17 30.11 11.92 -17.01
N GLU A 18 30.39 11.65 -18.30
CA GLU A 18 29.66 12.28 -19.41
C GLU A 18 28.22 11.79 -19.47
N PHE A 19 28.00 10.49 -19.21
CA PHE A 19 26.66 9.92 -19.07
C PHE A 19 25.92 10.55 -17.87
N ALA A 20 26.59 10.71 -16.73
CA ALA A 20 26.01 11.37 -15.57
C ALA A 20 25.61 12.82 -15.87
N LYS A 21 26.46 13.58 -16.56
CA LYS A 21 26.16 14.95 -17.01
C LYS A 21 24.98 15.01 -17.96
N LYS A 22 24.85 14.06 -18.90
CA LYS A 22 23.66 13.94 -19.77
C LYS A 22 22.38 13.67 -18.99
N MET A 23 22.48 13.00 -17.84
CA MET A 23 21.37 12.74 -16.92
C MET A 23 21.12 13.88 -15.92
N GLY A 24 21.87 14.99 -15.99
CA GLY A 24 21.72 16.15 -15.11
C GLY A 24 22.47 16.04 -13.78
N PHE A 25 23.42 15.11 -13.64
CA PHE A 25 24.27 14.96 -12.46
C PHE A 25 25.68 15.49 -12.72
N GLU A 26 26.36 15.94 -11.67
CA GLU A 26 27.71 16.51 -11.78
C GLU A 26 28.76 15.48 -12.24
N ASP A 27 28.67 14.27 -11.70
CA ASP A 27 29.58 13.15 -11.97
C ASP A 27 28.88 11.80 -11.74
N LEU A 28 29.60 10.71 -12.07
CA LEU A 28 29.13 9.34 -11.89
C LEU A 28 28.92 8.98 -10.42
N ALA A 29 29.69 9.58 -9.50
CA ALA A 29 29.54 9.32 -8.07
C ALA A 29 28.18 9.81 -7.58
N LYS A 30 27.78 11.04 -7.92
CA LYS A 30 26.47 11.62 -7.61
C LYS A 30 25.32 10.83 -8.23
N LEU A 31 25.48 10.38 -9.47
CA LEU A 31 24.50 9.50 -10.11
C LEU A 31 24.34 8.18 -9.33
N LYS A 32 25.46 7.55 -8.95
CA LYS A 32 25.45 6.29 -8.17
C LYS A 32 24.86 6.49 -6.77
N ASP A 33 25.18 7.58 -6.10
CA ASP A 33 24.67 7.91 -4.77
C ASP A 33 23.15 8.11 -4.82
N MET A 34 22.64 8.87 -5.78
CA MET A 34 21.19 9.03 -5.98
C MET A 34 20.52 7.67 -6.25
N VAL A 35 21.08 6.85 -7.14
CA VAL A 35 20.53 5.52 -7.43
C VAL A 35 20.52 4.66 -6.17
N LYS A 36 21.56 4.72 -5.35
CA LYS A 36 21.66 3.99 -4.08
C LYS A 36 20.62 4.48 -3.07
N GLU A 37 20.44 5.78 -2.91
CA GLU A 37 19.43 6.37 -2.02
C GLU A 37 18.02 5.97 -2.45
N ARG A 38 17.73 6.05 -3.77
CA ARG A 38 16.45 5.63 -4.31
C ARG A 38 16.19 4.13 -4.09
N ALA A 39 17.19 3.29 -4.35
CA ALA A 39 17.08 1.86 -4.11
C ALA A 39 16.90 1.55 -2.62
N ALA A 40 17.64 2.21 -1.74
CA ALA A 40 17.49 2.06 -0.30
C ALA A 40 16.09 2.47 0.18
N ALA A 41 15.53 3.56 -0.34
CA ALA A 41 14.16 3.98 -0.05
C ALA A 41 13.12 2.96 -0.54
N GLU A 42 13.29 2.42 -1.75
CA GLU A 42 12.41 1.39 -2.31
C GLU A 42 12.44 0.10 -1.48
N PHE A 43 13.64 -0.41 -1.19
CA PHE A 43 13.80 -1.62 -0.37
C PHE A 43 13.36 -1.39 1.08
N GLY A 44 13.55 -0.19 1.63
CA GLY A 44 13.04 0.18 2.95
C GLY A 44 11.52 0.13 3.00
N GLN A 45 10.84 0.65 1.97
CA GLN A 45 9.38 0.56 1.87
C GLN A 45 8.91 -0.90 1.76
N MET A 46 9.53 -1.71 0.90
CA MET A 46 9.18 -3.13 0.76
C MET A 46 9.39 -3.90 2.07
N THR A 47 10.53 -3.69 2.73
CA THR A 47 10.84 -4.33 4.02
C THR A 47 9.84 -3.93 5.10
N GLY A 48 9.46 -2.65 5.15
CA GLY A 48 8.42 -2.16 6.07
C GLY A 48 7.05 -2.81 5.80
N MET A 49 6.65 -2.95 4.53
CA MET A 49 5.40 -3.63 4.17
C MET A 49 5.42 -5.11 4.56
N LYS A 50 6.55 -5.79 4.37
CA LYS A 50 6.73 -7.19 4.77
C LYS A 50 6.66 -7.34 6.29
N LEU A 51 7.42 -6.53 7.04
CA LEU A 51 7.39 -6.53 8.51
C LEU A 51 5.98 -6.29 9.03
N LYS A 52 5.29 -5.31 8.47
CA LYS A 52 3.90 -5.00 8.81
C LYS A 52 3.00 -6.21 8.60
N ARG A 53 3.10 -6.87 7.44
CA ARG A 53 2.35 -8.08 7.14
C ARG A 53 2.65 -9.19 8.16
N ASP A 54 3.92 -9.41 8.47
CA ASP A 54 4.35 -10.45 9.42
C ASP A 54 3.78 -10.19 10.83
N VAL A 55 3.77 -8.93 11.28
CA VAL A 55 3.15 -8.53 12.55
C VAL A 55 1.64 -8.78 12.52
N LEU A 56 0.94 -8.36 11.46
CA LEU A 56 -0.51 -8.58 11.34
C LEU A 56 -0.87 -10.07 11.25
N ASP A 57 -0.09 -10.87 10.52
CA ASP A 57 -0.25 -12.32 10.45
C ASP A 57 -0.03 -12.99 11.81
N ALA A 58 0.94 -12.50 12.61
CA ALA A 58 1.17 -12.99 13.97
C ALA A 58 0.01 -12.63 14.91
N LEU A 59 -0.51 -11.39 14.85
CA LEU A 59 -1.66 -10.97 15.64
C LEU A 59 -2.93 -11.76 15.30
N ASP A 60 -3.19 -11.99 14.02
CA ASP A 60 -4.34 -12.77 13.55
C ASP A 60 -4.30 -14.22 14.07
N LYS A 61 -3.11 -14.85 14.08
CA LYS A 61 -2.90 -16.20 14.61
C LYS A 61 -3.00 -16.27 16.13
N GLN A 62 -2.53 -15.24 16.83
CA GLN A 62 -2.46 -15.24 18.29
C GLN A 62 -3.81 -14.97 18.95
N TYR A 63 -4.65 -14.12 18.34
CA TYR A 63 -5.91 -13.69 18.93
C TYR A 63 -7.10 -14.27 18.18
N THR A 64 -7.70 -15.33 18.71
CA THR A 64 -8.98 -15.86 18.19
C THR A 64 -10.09 -15.55 19.19
N PHE A 65 -11.14 -14.87 18.74
CA PHE A 65 -12.32 -14.53 19.52
C PHE A 65 -13.56 -14.42 18.62
N GLU A 66 -14.74 -14.51 19.22
CA GLU A 66 -16.00 -14.36 18.49
C GLU A 66 -16.14 -12.93 17.95
N LEU A 67 -16.38 -12.83 16.64
CA LEU A 67 -16.53 -11.54 15.97
C LEU A 67 -18.00 -11.11 15.97
N PRO A 68 -18.31 -9.83 16.23
CA PRO A 68 -19.67 -9.34 16.09
C PRO A 68 -20.15 -9.48 14.64
N GLU A 69 -21.17 -10.31 14.41
CA GLU A 69 -21.64 -10.67 13.07
C GLU A 69 -22.00 -9.43 12.24
N LYS A 70 -22.63 -8.43 12.86
CA LYS A 70 -22.97 -7.16 12.18
C LYS A 70 -21.75 -6.42 11.64
N LEU A 71 -20.60 -6.49 12.31
CA LEU A 71 -19.37 -5.86 11.82
C LEU A 71 -18.77 -6.66 10.66
N VAL A 72 -18.79 -7.98 10.75
CA VAL A 72 -18.35 -8.88 9.67
C VAL A 72 -19.21 -8.69 8.43
N GLU A 73 -20.54 -8.62 8.58
CA GLU A 73 -21.46 -8.36 7.49
C GLU A 73 -21.25 -6.98 6.87
N ALA A 74 -21.04 -5.94 7.68
CA ALA A 74 -20.78 -4.59 7.19
C ALA A 74 -19.49 -4.55 6.34
N GLU A 75 -18.40 -5.15 6.84
CA GLU A 75 -17.13 -5.23 6.11
C GLU A 75 -17.28 -6.07 4.84
N PHE A 76 -17.91 -7.25 4.93
CA PHE A 76 -18.17 -8.12 3.79
C PHE A 76 -18.96 -7.40 2.70
N ASN A 77 -20.06 -6.73 3.06
CA ASN A 77 -20.89 -5.98 2.12
C ASN A 77 -20.11 -4.84 1.46
N GLY A 78 -19.24 -4.15 2.21
CA GLY A 78 -18.36 -3.13 1.66
C GLY A 78 -17.43 -3.69 0.58
N ILE A 79 -16.74 -4.80 0.89
CA ILE A 79 -15.84 -5.47 -0.06
C ILE A 79 -16.62 -6.01 -1.26
N TRP A 80 -17.76 -6.65 -1.03
CA TRP A 80 -18.59 -7.26 -2.06
C TRP A 80 -19.14 -6.22 -3.04
N ASN A 81 -19.61 -5.07 -2.53
CA ASN A 81 -20.08 -3.96 -3.37
C ASN A 81 -18.95 -3.35 -4.21
N ALA A 82 -17.74 -3.22 -3.65
CA ALA A 82 -16.59 -2.72 -4.40
C ALA A 82 -16.19 -3.67 -5.54
N LEU A 83 -16.13 -4.98 -5.25
CA LEU A 83 -15.82 -6.02 -6.21
C LEU A 83 -16.86 -6.07 -7.34
N THR A 84 -18.15 -6.17 -7.00
CA THR A 84 -19.23 -6.25 -7.99
C THR A 84 -19.29 -5.00 -8.88
N ALA A 85 -19.04 -3.80 -8.32
CA ALA A 85 -18.94 -2.58 -9.10
C ALA A 85 -17.73 -2.60 -10.04
N GLU A 86 -16.59 -3.14 -9.62
CA GLU A 86 -15.41 -3.31 -10.47
C GLU A 86 -15.65 -4.30 -11.61
N MET A 87 -16.19 -5.48 -11.29
CA MET A 87 -16.55 -6.49 -12.29
C MET A 87 -17.54 -5.94 -13.31
N THR A 88 -18.54 -5.17 -12.87
CA THR A 88 -19.51 -4.50 -13.75
C THR A 88 -18.81 -3.51 -14.68
N ARG A 89 -17.92 -2.66 -14.16
CA ARG A 89 -17.13 -1.71 -14.99
C ARG A 89 -16.22 -2.43 -15.97
N ALA A 90 -15.61 -3.53 -15.54
CA ALA A 90 -14.70 -4.34 -16.34
C ALA A 90 -15.43 -5.30 -17.29
N LYS A 91 -16.77 -5.42 -17.20
CA LYS A 91 -17.60 -6.40 -17.90
C LYS A 91 -17.09 -7.84 -17.73
N LYS A 92 -16.65 -8.18 -16.53
CA LYS A 92 -16.17 -9.52 -16.15
C LYS A 92 -17.20 -10.27 -15.32
N THR A 93 -17.12 -11.58 -15.37
CA THR A 93 -17.89 -12.54 -14.57
C THR A 93 -16.98 -13.33 -13.65
N PHE A 94 -17.53 -14.02 -12.65
CA PHE A 94 -16.74 -14.87 -11.76
C PHE A 94 -16.09 -16.04 -12.51
N GLU A 95 -16.72 -16.51 -13.58
CA GLU A 95 -16.18 -17.54 -14.46
C GLU A 95 -14.89 -17.05 -15.17
N ASP A 96 -14.81 -15.77 -15.54
CA ASP A 96 -13.59 -15.18 -16.13
C ASP A 96 -12.42 -15.15 -15.14
N GLU A 97 -12.73 -15.15 -13.83
CA GLU A 97 -11.75 -15.24 -12.74
C GLU A 97 -11.50 -16.67 -12.26
N LYS A 98 -12.07 -17.66 -12.95
CA LYS A 98 -11.96 -19.10 -12.63
C LYS A 98 -12.47 -19.44 -11.23
N THR A 99 -13.48 -18.72 -10.75
CA THR A 99 -14.13 -18.97 -9.45
C THR A 99 -15.66 -18.98 -9.60
N THR A 100 -16.37 -19.45 -8.58
CA THR A 100 -17.83 -19.35 -8.51
C THR A 100 -18.22 -18.18 -7.61
N GLU A 101 -19.45 -17.65 -7.78
CA GLU A 101 -19.93 -16.61 -6.86
C GLU A 101 -19.94 -17.12 -5.40
N GLU A 102 -20.31 -18.39 -5.19
CA GLU A 102 -20.34 -18.98 -3.85
C GLU A 102 -18.95 -19.07 -3.23
N ASP A 103 -17.96 -19.53 -3.98
CA ASP A 103 -16.58 -19.63 -3.50
C ASP A 103 -15.97 -18.25 -3.28
N ALA A 104 -16.20 -17.30 -4.20
CA ALA A 104 -15.81 -15.91 -4.01
C ALA A 104 -16.42 -15.34 -2.72
N ARG A 105 -17.73 -15.55 -2.48
CA ARG A 105 -18.38 -15.10 -1.24
C ARG A 105 -17.70 -15.67 0.01
N LYS A 106 -17.34 -16.96 0.01
CA LYS A 106 -16.63 -17.57 1.14
C LYS A 106 -15.25 -16.94 1.35
N GLU A 107 -14.47 -16.76 0.28
CA GLU A 107 -13.15 -16.13 0.36
C GLU A 107 -13.24 -14.69 0.87
N TYR A 108 -14.13 -13.87 0.32
CA TYR A 108 -14.32 -12.50 0.74
C TYR A 108 -14.89 -12.39 2.16
N ARG A 109 -15.69 -13.37 2.61
CA ARG A 109 -16.14 -13.44 4.01
C ARG A 109 -14.97 -13.72 4.96
N ALA A 110 -14.08 -14.65 4.61
CA ALA A 110 -12.86 -14.90 5.39
C ALA A 110 -11.95 -13.65 5.45
N ILE A 111 -11.85 -12.89 4.35
CA ILE A 111 -11.13 -11.60 4.33
C ILE A 111 -11.80 -10.59 5.28
N ALA A 112 -13.13 -10.48 5.25
CA ALA A 112 -13.88 -9.57 6.12
C ALA A 112 -13.69 -9.92 7.59
N GLU A 113 -13.79 -11.21 7.96
CA GLU A 113 -13.54 -11.68 9.33
C GLU A 113 -12.13 -11.32 9.79
N ARG A 114 -11.12 -11.57 8.96
CA ARG A 114 -9.72 -11.22 9.26
C ARG A 114 -9.55 -9.72 9.48
N ARG A 115 -10.14 -8.88 8.63
CA ARG A 115 -10.07 -7.42 8.75
C ARG A 115 -10.76 -6.90 10.02
N VAL A 116 -11.96 -7.41 10.33
CA VAL A 116 -12.68 -7.03 11.56
C VAL A 116 -11.89 -7.44 12.79
N ARG A 117 -11.35 -8.65 12.82
CA ARG A 117 -10.51 -9.13 13.93
C ARG A 117 -9.30 -8.23 14.15
N LEU A 118 -8.51 -8.01 13.09
CA LEU A 118 -7.33 -7.15 13.17
C LEU A 118 -7.68 -5.71 13.53
N GLY A 119 -8.76 -5.16 12.96
CA GLY A 119 -9.24 -3.81 13.30
C GLY A 119 -9.58 -3.66 14.78
N LEU A 120 -10.24 -4.65 15.39
CA LEU A 120 -10.56 -4.66 16.82
C LEU A 120 -9.30 -4.80 17.69
N VAL A 121 -8.37 -5.68 17.31
CA VAL A 121 -7.09 -5.87 18.03
C VAL A 121 -6.24 -4.61 17.96
N LEU A 122 -6.03 -4.07 16.77
CA LEU A 122 -5.24 -2.85 16.55
C LEU A 122 -5.88 -1.63 17.21
N GLY A 123 -7.21 -1.50 17.17
CA GLY A 123 -7.92 -0.44 17.89
C GLY A 123 -7.65 -0.51 19.39
N THR A 124 -7.81 -1.69 19.98
CA THR A 124 -7.54 -1.92 21.41
C THR A 124 -6.09 -1.65 21.78
N LEU A 125 -5.14 -2.08 20.94
CA LEU A 125 -3.71 -1.83 21.16
C LEU A 125 -3.37 -0.35 21.01
N GLY A 126 -3.89 0.32 19.98
CA GLY A 126 -3.68 1.74 19.77
C GLY A 126 -4.23 2.58 20.91
N ASP A 127 -5.41 2.23 21.45
CA ASP A 127 -5.97 2.89 22.63
C ASP A 127 -5.09 2.72 23.87
N LYS A 128 -4.56 1.51 24.11
CA LYS A 128 -3.64 1.22 25.22
C LYS A 128 -2.31 1.97 25.11
N GLU A 129 -1.81 2.10 23.89
CA GLU A 129 -0.54 2.77 23.59
C GLU A 129 -0.69 4.29 23.39
N GLY A 130 -1.92 4.81 23.45
CA GLY A 130 -2.18 6.24 23.22
C GLY A 130 -1.86 6.69 21.78
N VAL A 131 -1.94 5.79 20.81
CA VAL A 131 -1.66 6.08 19.41
C VAL A 131 -2.74 7.00 18.86
N GLN A 132 -2.34 8.17 18.39
CA GLN A 132 -3.22 9.12 17.73
C GLN A 132 -2.66 9.52 16.37
N VAL A 133 -3.55 9.66 15.40
CA VAL A 133 -3.21 10.22 14.09
C VAL A 133 -3.38 11.72 14.15
N GLY A 134 -2.29 12.45 13.96
CA GLY A 134 -2.27 13.91 13.97
C GLY A 134 -2.78 14.50 12.67
N GLU A 135 -3.18 15.78 12.72
CA GLU A 135 -3.66 16.50 11.53
C GLU A 135 -2.59 16.61 10.45
N GLN A 136 -1.33 16.79 10.83
CA GLN A 136 -0.22 16.90 9.88
C GLN A 136 -0.03 15.61 9.06
N GLU A 137 -0.21 14.45 9.70
CA GLU A 137 -0.11 13.14 9.03
C GLU A 137 -1.27 12.95 8.04
N LEU A 138 -2.49 13.35 8.44
CA LEU A 138 -3.65 13.33 7.55
C LEU A 138 -3.47 14.28 6.36
N GLN A 139 -2.91 15.47 6.58
CA GLN A 139 -2.60 16.40 5.50
C GLN A 139 -1.57 15.80 4.54
N GLN A 140 -0.52 15.17 5.05
CA GLN A 140 0.49 14.49 4.21
C GLN A 140 -0.13 13.35 3.38
N ALA A 141 -1.01 12.54 3.97
CA ALA A 141 -1.73 11.50 3.25
C ALA A 141 -2.65 12.08 2.16
N LEU A 142 -3.34 13.19 2.45
CA LEU A 142 -4.15 13.91 1.46
C LEU A 142 -3.27 14.45 0.31
N TYR A 143 -2.12 15.05 0.61
CA TYR A 143 -1.18 15.52 -0.42
C TYR A 143 -0.65 14.37 -1.27
N ALA A 144 -0.32 13.23 -0.66
CA ALA A 144 0.09 12.03 -1.40
C ALA A 144 -1.02 11.57 -2.34
N ARG A 145 -2.28 11.61 -1.89
CA ARG A 145 -3.44 11.29 -2.72
C ARG A 145 -3.60 12.28 -3.88
N MET A 146 -3.46 13.58 -3.63
CA MET A 146 -3.54 14.61 -4.68
C MET A 146 -2.51 14.39 -5.79
N ARG A 147 -1.27 13.99 -5.44
CA ARG A 147 -0.21 13.70 -6.43
C ARG A 147 -0.55 12.56 -7.39
N GLN A 148 -1.48 11.68 -7.02
CA GLN A 148 -1.95 10.60 -7.90
C GLN A 148 -2.96 11.09 -8.96
N PHE A 149 -3.49 12.32 -8.82
CA PHE A 149 -4.50 12.90 -9.70
C PHE A 149 -4.10 14.29 -10.20
N PRO A 150 -3.04 14.39 -11.03
CA PRO A 150 -2.57 15.68 -11.55
C PRO A 150 -3.66 16.37 -12.37
N GLY A 151 -3.90 17.66 -12.10
CA GLY A 151 -4.93 18.48 -12.73
C GLY A 151 -6.33 18.39 -12.11
N GLN A 152 -6.52 17.57 -11.08
CA GLN A 152 -7.79 17.41 -10.35
C GLN A 152 -7.64 17.65 -8.84
N GLU A 153 -6.55 18.30 -8.42
CA GLU A 153 -6.15 18.47 -7.02
C GLU A 153 -7.25 19.10 -6.16
N LYS A 154 -7.92 20.13 -6.69
CA LYS A 154 -9.02 20.82 -6.00
C LYS A 154 -10.21 19.90 -5.75
N GLN A 155 -10.56 19.05 -6.72
CA GLN A 155 -11.67 18.10 -6.60
C GLN A 155 -11.37 17.04 -5.54
N VAL A 156 -10.12 16.55 -5.48
CA VAL A 156 -9.67 15.61 -4.45
C VAL A 156 -9.81 16.23 -3.06
N VAL A 157 -9.30 17.45 -2.86
CA VAL A 157 -9.42 18.15 -1.56
C VAL A 157 -10.88 18.37 -1.17
N ASP A 158 -11.70 18.85 -2.10
CA ASP A 158 -13.13 19.11 -1.83
C ASP A 158 -13.88 17.81 -1.51
N TYR A 159 -13.54 16.70 -2.17
CA TYR A 159 -14.10 15.37 -1.88
C TYR A 159 -13.78 14.94 -0.45
N TYR A 160 -12.52 14.97 -0.02
CA TYR A 160 -12.15 14.55 1.33
C TYR A 160 -12.71 15.49 2.41
N ARG A 161 -12.77 16.81 2.15
CA ARG A 161 -13.38 17.76 3.10
C ARG A 161 -14.87 17.55 3.31
N LYS A 162 -15.60 17.17 2.26
CA LYS A 162 -17.07 16.97 2.31
C LYS A 162 -17.47 15.57 2.76
N ASN A 163 -16.55 14.62 2.74
CA ASN A 163 -16.82 13.21 3.05
C ASN A 163 -16.00 12.75 4.27
N PRO A 164 -16.54 12.87 5.50
CA PRO A 164 -15.87 12.39 6.71
C PRO A 164 -15.46 10.91 6.64
N GLN A 165 -16.25 10.07 5.97
CA GLN A 165 -15.92 8.66 5.75
C GLN A 165 -14.65 8.49 4.92
N ALA A 166 -14.48 9.28 3.84
CA ALA A 166 -13.26 9.25 3.04
C ALA A 166 -12.03 9.71 3.85
N MET A 167 -12.20 10.65 4.78
CA MET A 167 -11.11 11.02 5.70
C MET A 167 -10.73 9.87 6.65
N MET A 168 -11.69 9.06 7.08
CA MET A 168 -11.41 7.86 7.89
C MET A 168 -10.63 6.81 7.08
N GLU A 169 -10.87 6.69 5.78
CA GLU A 169 -10.08 5.82 4.90
C GLU A 169 -8.61 6.24 4.80
N LEU A 170 -8.31 7.55 4.86
CA LEU A 170 -6.92 8.03 4.94
C LEU A 170 -6.31 7.78 6.33
N ARG A 171 -7.13 7.86 7.38
CA ARG A 171 -6.68 7.68 8.76
C ARG A 171 -6.31 6.24 9.06
N GLY A 172 -7.07 5.27 8.57
CA GLY A 172 -6.91 3.84 8.87
C GLY A 172 -5.48 3.33 8.65
N PRO A 173 -4.90 3.46 7.44
CA PRO A 173 -3.54 3.01 7.16
C PRO A 173 -2.46 3.69 8.01
N ILE A 174 -2.64 4.97 8.36
CA ILE A 174 -1.71 5.71 9.21
C ILE A 174 -1.77 5.19 10.64
N PHE A 175 -2.99 5.04 11.18
CA PHE A 175 -3.19 4.49 12.51
C PHE A 175 -2.62 3.08 12.62
N GLU A 176 -2.95 2.21 11.66
CA GLU A 176 -2.43 0.84 11.59
C GLU A 176 -0.90 0.82 11.56
N GLN A 177 -0.27 1.67 10.75
CA GLN A 177 1.20 1.75 10.71
C GLN A 177 1.77 2.15 12.08
N LYS A 178 1.21 3.17 12.74
CA LYS A 178 1.70 3.64 14.03
C LYS A 178 1.53 2.61 15.14
N VAL A 179 0.44 1.86 15.13
CA VAL A 179 0.23 0.75 16.08
C VAL A 179 1.27 -0.35 15.85
N VAL A 180 1.52 -0.71 14.60
CA VAL A 180 2.57 -1.68 14.24
C VAL A 180 3.94 -1.19 14.69
N ASP A 181 4.29 0.09 14.44
CA ASP A 181 5.55 0.66 14.87
C ASP A 181 5.71 0.63 16.40
N ALA A 182 4.63 0.90 17.15
CA ALA A 182 4.62 0.82 18.61
C ALA A 182 4.82 -0.63 19.12
N ILE A 183 4.26 -1.62 18.43
CA ILE A 183 4.47 -3.04 18.73
C ILE A 183 5.93 -3.42 18.45
N VAL A 184 6.45 -3.08 17.27
CA VAL A 184 7.81 -3.40 16.84
C VAL A 184 8.84 -2.76 17.77
N ALA A 185 8.63 -1.52 18.22
CA ALA A 185 9.50 -0.83 19.16
C ALA A 185 9.66 -1.56 20.51
N LYS A 186 8.70 -2.41 20.87
CA LYS A 186 8.72 -3.23 22.10
C LYS A 186 9.05 -4.71 21.83
N ALA A 187 9.07 -5.12 20.58
CA ALA A 187 9.36 -6.49 20.18
C ALA A 187 10.87 -6.72 20.07
N ASN A 188 11.29 -7.99 20.14
CA ASN A 188 12.65 -8.36 19.83
C ASN A 188 12.79 -8.46 18.30
N VAL A 189 13.44 -7.48 17.68
CA VAL A 189 13.62 -7.40 16.23
C VAL A 189 14.99 -7.94 15.84
N THR A 190 15.01 -8.90 14.92
CA THR A 190 16.25 -9.47 14.38
C THR A 190 16.36 -9.21 12.90
N ASP A 191 17.48 -8.63 12.47
CA ASP A 191 17.76 -8.43 11.04
C ASP A 191 18.12 -9.74 10.38
N LYS A 192 17.45 -10.05 9.27
CA LYS A 192 17.75 -11.21 8.43
C LYS A 192 18.08 -10.74 7.01
N PRO A 193 19.26 -11.10 6.46
CA PRO A 193 19.53 -10.89 5.05
C PRO A 193 18.53 -11.67 4.20
N VAL A 194 17.87 -10.97 3.29
CA VAL A 194 16.91 -11.54 2.32
C VAL A 194 17.27 -11.09 0.92
N THR A 195 16.92 -11.90 -0.07
CA THR A 195 17.08 -11.57 -1.48
C THR A 195 15.98 -10.61 -1.94
N LYS A 196 16.17 -9.97 -3.10
CA LYS A 196 15.14 -9.12 -3.72
C LYS A 196 13.83 -9.88 -3.98
N ASP A 197 13.93 -11.15 -4.37
CA ASP A 197 12.76 -11.98 -4.71
C ASP A 197 11.97 -12.41 -3.46
N GLU A 198 12.56 -12.27 -2.27
CA GLU A 198 11.95 -12.61 -0.98
C GLU A 198 11.35 -11.39 -0.25
N LEU A 199 11.54 -10.17 -0.77
CA LEU A 199 10.95 -8.92 -0.25
C LEU A 199 9.62 -8.62 -0.94
#